data_AF-A0A4Y2P7W9-F1
#
_entry.id   AF-A0A4Y2P7W9-F1
#
_cell.length_a   1.000
_cell.length_b   1.000
_cell.length_c   1.000
_cell.angle_alpha   90.00
_cell.angle_beta   90.00
_cell.angle_gamma   90.00
#
_symmetry.space_group_name_H-M   'P 1'
#
loop_
_entity.id
_entity.type
_entity.pdbx_description
1 polymer ?
#
loop_
_entity_poly.entity_id
_entity_poly.type
_entity_poly.pdbx_seq_one_letter_code
_entity_poly.pdbx_strand_id
1 'polypeptide(L)'
;MNVQNWIFLFVIVISYIAVVAGSGQCDRSFKGKQSVEVDSDSDSDSDASESSIEDCSNKIYEIVQPSKFNDQIAEDPTACQDDKMLQCDPDSLFRTINGSCNNLKHPTWGMSTDCFLRFQPAFYTGYDGFRESTAGGPLPEPRDLTQKIFKNDERPSRNLTFMFTIYGQMVAHDLSRIQFLPVAHREQKNMVTGMLDSSTVYGPTEEKAATMRKYDGTGWRNTSFRREIFMA
;
A
#
# COMPACT_ATOMS: atom_id res chain seq x y z
N MET A 1 5.18 40.54 18.31
CA MET A 1 3.73 40.19 18.30
C MET A 1 3.56 38.89 19.06
N ASN A 2 2.47 38.73 19.82
CA ASN A 2 2.45 37.77 20.93
C ASN A 2 1.75 36.44 20.59
N VAL A 3 2.27 35.33 21.14
CA VAL A 3 1.88 33.94 20.77
C VAL A 3 0.44 33.61 21.18
N GLN A 4 -0.08 34.25 22.24
CA GLN A 4 -1.41 34.01 22.80
C GLN A 4 -2.56 34.20 21.78
N ASN A 5 -2.42 35.04 20.76
CA ASN A 5 -3.48 35.28 19.77
C ASN A 5 -3.74 34.07 18.86
N TRP A 6 -2.79 33.16 18.67
CA TRP A 6 -2.97 31.99 17.81
C TRP A 6 -3.85 30.91 18.47
N ILE A 7 -3.80 30.78 19.80
CA ILE A 7 -4.58 29.80 20.55
C ILE A 7 -6.08 30.14 20.48
N PHE A 8 -6.43 31.43 20.62
CA PHE A 8 -7.82 31.89 20.50
C PHE A 8 -8.43 31.63 19.12
N LEU A 9 -7.67 31.84 18.04
CA LEU A 9 -8.15 31.55 16.68
C LEU A 9 -8.39 30.05 16.46
N PHE A 10 -7.54 29.18 17.02
CA PHE A 10 -7.69 27.73 16.87
C PHE A 10 -8.95 27.18 17.57
N VAL A 11 -9.25 27.68 18.78
CA VAL A 11 -10.45 27.26 19.53
C VAL A 11 -11.74 27.66 18.81
N ILE A 12 -11.81 28.90 18.30
CA ILE A 12 -13.01 29.42 17.61
C ILE A 12 -13.33 28.61 16.34
N VAL A 13 -12.32 28.20 15.56
CA VAL A 13 -12.52 27.39 14.35
C VAL A 13 -13.06 25.99 14.69
N ILE A 14 -12.57 25.36 15.76
CA ILE A 14 -13.05 24.04 16.20
C ILE A 14 -14.51 24.12 16.68
N SER A 15 -14.89 25.19 17.41
CA SER A 15 -16.27 25.38 17.88
C SER A 15 -17.28 25.57 16.74
N TYR A 16 -16.90 26.19 15.63
CA TYR A 16 -17.84 26.52 14.54
C TYR A 16 -18.23 25.31 13.68
N ILE A 17 -17.41 24.26 13.66
CA ILE A 17 -17.65 23.02 12.89
C ILE A 17 -18.77 22.16 13.53
N ALA A 18 -19.05 22.32 14.82
CA ALA A 18 -19.94 21.44 15.59
C ALA A 18 -21.45 21.75 15.48
N VAL A 19 -21.88 22.72 14.66
CA VAL A 19 -23.24 23.32 14.76
C VAL A 19 -24.16 23.05 13.55
N VAL A 20 -23.64 22.55 12.41
CA VAL A 20 -24.44 22.42 11.16
C VAL A 20 -24.43 20.99 10.61
N ALA A 21 -25.18 20.09 11.27
CA ALA A 21 -25.54 18.76 10.75
C ALA A 21 -26.83 18.19 11.40
N GLY A 22 -27.87 19.02 11.52
CA GLY A 22 -29.16 18.59 12.08
C GLY A 22 -30.11 18.02 11.01
N SER A 23 -30.63 16.80 11.25
CA SER A 23 -31.78 16.16 10.59
C SER A 23 -31.76 15.97 9.06
N GLY A 24 -31.82 14.71 8.63
CA GLY A 24 -32.14 14.30 7.25
C GLY A 24 -32.23 12.78 7.14
N GLN A 25 -33.38 12.23 6.75
CA GLN A 25 -33.60 10.77 6.69
C GLN A 25 -33.26 10.21 5.30
N CYS A 26 -32.95 8.91 5.25
CA CYS A 26 -32.68 8.17 4.02
C CYS A 26 -33.93 8.06 3.13
N ASP A 27 -33.72 8.05 1.82
CA ASP A 27 -34.56 7.25 0.91
C ASP A 27 -33.72 6.67 -0.23
N ARG A 28 -34.16 5.54 -0.81
CA ARG A 28 -33.50 4.81 -1.90
C ARG A 28 -34.37 4.83 -3.16
N SER A 29 -34.00 5.62 -4.17
CA SER A 29 -34.45 5.35 -5.53
C SER A 29 -33.52 5.96 -6.58
N PHE A 30 -32.98 5.11 -7.46
CA PHE A 30 -32.48 5.56 -8.76
C PHE A 30 -32.74 4.50 -9.82
N LYS A 31 -33.89 4.59 -10.50
CA LYS A 31 -34.14 3.85 -11.75
C LYS A 31 -33.57 4.67 -12.90
N GLY A 32 -32.51 4.16 -13.54
CA GLY A 32 -31.97 4.70 -14.78
C GLY A 32 -31.98 3.64 -15.89
N LYS A 33 -33.07 3.56 -16.67
CA LYS A 33 -33.03 2.92 -17.99
C LYS A 33 -32.60 3.96 -19.01
N GLN A 34 -31.65 3.61 -19.88
CA GLN A 34 -31.53 4.25 -21.19
C GLN A 34 -31.13 3.17 -22.21
N SER A 35 -31.67 3.28 -23.42
CA SER A 35 -31.78 2.21 -24.43
C SER A 35 -31.31 2.72 -25.79
N VAL A 36 -30.54 1.90 -26.51
CA VAL A 36 -30.19 2.08 -27.93
C VAL A 36 -29.98 0.69 -28.55
N GLU A 37 -30.57 0.48 -29.72
CA GLU A 37 -30.71 -0.80 -30.42
C GLU A 37 -30.47 -0.59 -31.94
N VAL A 38 -30.13 -1.59 -32.77
CA VAL A 38 -30.23 -3.05 -32.57
C VAL A 38 -28.83 -3.70 -32.38
N ASP A 39 -28.21 -4.57 -33.20
CA ASP A 39 -28.47 -5.20 -34.52
C ASP A 39 -28.11 -6.70 -34.48
N SER A 40 -28.50 -7.49 -35.50
CA SER A 40 -28.63 -8.95 -35.43
C SER A 40 -27.96 -9.74 -36.57
N ASP A 41 -27.39 -10.91 -36.24
CA ASP A 41 -27.21 -12.08 -37.12
C ASP A 41 -27.31 -13.38 -36.28
N SER A 42 -27.58 -14.54 -36.89
CA SER A 42 -28.05 -15.77 -36.20
C SER A 42 -27.17 -17.02 -36.41
N ASP A 43 -27.23 -17.99 -35.47
CA ASP A 43 -27.74 -19.36 -35.73
C ASP A 43 -27.52 -20.39 -34.57
N SER A 44 -28.56 -21.22 -34.36
CA SER A 44 -28.66 -22.52 -33.65
C SER A 44 -27.86 -22.87 -32.36
N ASP A 45 -28.61 -22.97 -31.26
CA ASP A 45 -28.77 -24.13 -30.35
C ASP A 45 -27.58 -25.03 -29.93
N SER A 46 -27.28 -25.07 -28.62
CA SER A 46 -27.46 -26.28 -27.78
C SER A 46 -27.14 -26.02 -26.29
N ASP A 47 -27.81 -26.73 -25.38
CA ASP A 47 -27.75 -26.49 -23.94
C ASP A 47 -26.41 -26.84 -23.27
N ALA A 48 -25.84 -25.89 -22.51
CA ALA A 48 -24.79 -26.14 -21.52
C ALA A 48 -25.05 -25.30 -20.26
N SER A 49 -25.37 -25.96 -19.15
CA SER A 49 -25.87 -25.35 -17.91
C SER A 49 -24.96 -24.26 -17.31
N GLU A 50 -25.45 -23.02 -17.31
CA GLU A 50 -24.83 -21.86 -16.64
C GLU A 50 -24.91 -22.01 -15.11
N SER A 51 -23.95 -22.72 -14.54
CA SER A 51 -23.91 -23.10 -13.10
C SER A 51 -22.50 -23.04 -12.49
N SER A 52 -21.52 -22.58 -13.25
CA SER A 52 -20.08 -22.61 -12.90
C SER A 52 -19.46 -21.24 -12.61
N ILE A 53 -20.22 -20.15 -12.74
CA ILE A 53 -19.72 -18.77 -12.52
C ILE A 53 -20.18 -18.20 -11.16
N GLU A 54 -21.36 -18.56 -10.65
CA GLU A 54 -21.84 -18.06 -9.35
C GLU A 54 -21.16 -18.68 -8.12
N ASP A 55 -20.59 -19.89 -8.23
CA ASP A 55 -19.99 -20.62 -7.10
C ASP A 55 -18.67 -19.98 -6.57
N CYS A 56 -17.97 -19.20 -7.41
CA CYS A 56 -16.74 -18.52 -7.01
C CYS A 56 -17.00 -17.23 -6.20
N SER A 57 -18.18 -16.63 -6.30
CA SER A 57 -18.54 -15.43 -5.52
C SER A 57 -18.94 -15.80 -4.09
N ASN A 58 -19.82 -16.79 -3.96
CA ASN A 58 -20.52 -17.06 -2.69
C ASN A 58 -19.61 -17.69 -1.61
N LYS A 59 -18.54 -18.42 -2.00
CA LYS A 59 -17.59 -19.01 -1.05
C LYS A 59 -16.71 -18.00 -0.29
N ILE A 60 -16.63 -16.75 -0.73
CA ILE A 60 -15.84 -15.71 -0.04
C ILE A 60 -16.64 -15.07 1.11
N TYR A 61 -17.95 -14.92 0.96
CA TYR A 61 -18.78 -14.15 1.90
C TYR A 61 -19.16 -14.88 3.20
N GLU A 62 -19.09 -16.21 3.24
CA GLU A 62 -19.53 -16.97 4.43
C GLU A 62 -18.48 -17.02 5.57
N ILE A 63 -17.22 -16.67 5.28
CA ILE A 63 -16.12 -16.68 6.28
C ILE A 63 -16.17 -15.45 7.21
N VAL A 64 -16.80 -14.34 6.80
CA VAL A 64 -16.83 -13.07 7.56
C VAL A 64 -18.25 -12.69 7.94
N GLN A 65 -18.81 -13.34 8.96
CA GLN A 65 -20.12 -12.95 9.50
C GLN A 65 -20.00 -11.64 10.33
N PRO A 66 -20.68 -10.54 9.94
CA PRO A 66 -20.50 -9.21 10.54
C PRO A 66 -21.27 -9.00 11.86
N SER A 67 -21.63 -10.07 12.58
CA SER A 67 -22.54 -10.02 13.73
C SER A 67 -21.85 -9.84 15.10
N LYS A 68 -20.51 -9.74 15.13
CA LYS A 68 -19.69 -9.47 16.34
C LYS A 68 -18.70 -8.31 16.14
N PHE A 69 -19.18 -7.25 15.49
CA PHE A 69 -18.35 -6.20 14.89
C PHE A 69 -18.21 -4.94 15.76
N ASN A 70 -17.94 -5.10 17.06
CA ASN A 70 -17.77 -3.96 17.99
C ASN A 70 -16.59 -4.11 18.97
N ASP A 71 -15.79 -5.16 18.83
CA ASP A 71 -14.49 -5.28 19.51
C ASP A 71 -13.38 -4.74 18.60
N GLN A 72 -12.33 -4.16 19.19
CA GLN A 72 -11.09 -3.89 18.45
C GLN A 72 -10.54 -5.23 17.97
N ILE A 73 -10.50 -5.47 16.65
CA ILE A 73 -9.99 -6.73 16.11
C ILE A 73 -8.47 -6.75 16.36
N ALA A 74 -8.10 -7.49 17.41
CA ALA A 74 -6.74 -7.70 17.84
C ALA A 74 -5.85 -7.97 16.62
N GLU A 75 -4.71 -7.27 16.58
CA GLU A 75 -3.68 -7.57 15.60
C GLU A 75 -3.26 -9.02 15.82
N ASP A 76 -3.26 -9.84 14.76
CA ASP A 76 -2.45 -11.04 14.71
C ASP A 76 -1.01 -10.56 14.56
N PRO A 77 -0.20 -10.50 15.64
CA PRO A 77 1.13 -9.90 15.58
C PRO A 77 2.10 -10.82 14.82
N THR A 78 1.68 -12.06 14.59
CA THR A 78 2.41 -13.20 14.04
C THR A 78 2.15 -13.42 12.55
N ALA A 79 1.13 -12.81 11.95
CA ALA A 79 0.81 -12.93 10.52
C ALA A 79 1.95 -12.55 9.55
N CYS A 80 2.94 -11.79 10.04
CA CYS A 80 4.18 -11.47 9.34
C CYS A 80 5.44 -12.07 9.97
N GLN A 81 5.35 -12.62 11.19
CA GLN A 81 6.49 -13.22 11.89
C GLN A 81 6.75 -14.61 11.32
N ASP A 82 7.42 -14.63 10.17
CA ASP A 82 7.97 -15.83 9.57
C ASP A 82 9.17 -16.28 10.42
N ASP A 83 8.86 -16.91 11.56
CA ASP A 83 9.76 -17.21 12.69
C ASP A 83 10.74 -18.37 12.39
N LYS A 84 11.26 -18.36 11.15
CA LYS A 84 12.35 -19.21 10.68
C LYS A 84 13.59 -18.92 11.51
N MET A 85 14.04 -19.93 12.25
CA MET A 85 15.32 -19.92 12.95
C MET A 85 16.49 -19.86 11.96
N LEU A 86 16.80 -18.66 11.50
CA LEU A 86 17.92 -18.35 10.62
C LEU A 86 19.24 -18.46 11.40
N GLN A 87 20.06 -19.44 11.03
CA GLN A 87 21.41 -19.57 11.56
C GLN A 87 22.33 -18.56 10.87
N CYS A 88 22.73 -17.52 11.61
CA CYS A 88 23.60 -16.46 11.11
C CYS A 88 25.08 -16.76 11.38
N ASP A 89 25.93 -16.47 10.39
CA ASP A 89 27.37 -16.41 10.54
C ASP A 89 27.79 -15.02 11.06
N PRO A 90 28.36 -14.89 12.28
CA PRO A 90 28.82 -13.61 12.82
C PRO A 90 30.09 -13.07 12.12
N ASP A 91 30.85 -13.93 11.44
CA ASP A 91 32.11 -13.58 10.77
C ASP A 91 31.92 -13.23 9.28
N SER A 92 30.67 -13.21 8.79
CA SER A 92 30.33 -12.86 7.40
C SER A 92 30.74 -11.43 7.05
N LEU A 93 31.67 -11.31 6.11
CA LEU A 93 32.21 -10.03 5.63
C LEU A 93 31.22 -9.21 4.77
N PHE A 94 30.11 -9.81 4.32
CA PHE A 94 29.19 -9.20 3.36
C PHE A 94 27.72 -9.30 3.80
N ARG A 95 26.90 -8.37 3.30
CA ARG A 95 25.45 -8.38 3.47
C ARG A 95 24.84 -9.51 2.64
N THR A 96 23.83 -10.17 3.19
CA THR A 96 22.91 -11.02 2.43
C THR A 96 22.03 -10.16 1.52
N ILE A 97 21.58 -10.68 0.37
CA ILE A 97 20.80 -9.88 -0.60
C ILE A 97 19.39 -9.56 -0.09
N ASN A 98 18.84 -10.39 0.80
CA ASN A 98 17.53 -10.22 1.41
C ASN A 98 17.57 -9.44 2.75
N GLY A 99 18.73 -8.91 3.16
CA GLY A 99 18.91 -8.17 4.42
C GLY A 99 18.93 -9.01 5.70
N SER A 100 18.78 -10.35 5.58
CA SER A 100 18.82 -11.28 6.71
C SER A 100 20.16 -11.24 7.47
N CYS A 101 20.12 -11.59 8.75
CA CYS A 101 21.29 -11.64 9.64
C CYS A 101 22.01 -10.30 9.90
N ASN A 102 21.52 -9.17 9.39
CA ASN A 102 22.00 -7.83 9.75
C ASN A 102 21.81 -7.51 11.26
N ASN A 103 20.94 -8.25 11.96
CA ASN A 103 20.87 -8.29 13.42
C ASN A 103 20.98 -9.73 13.91
N LEU A 104 22.08 -10.08 14.57
CA LEU A 104 22.36 -11.45 15.05
C LEU A 104 21.39 -11.95 16.14
N LYS A 105 20.63 -11.06 16.81
CA LYS A 105 19.61 -11.45 17.81
C LYS A 105 18.22 -11.63 17.20
N HIS A 106 17.94 -10.89 16.12
CA HIS A 106 16.67 -10.93 15.41
C HIS A 106 16.95 -10.96 13.90
N PRO A 107 17.32 -12.12 13.34
CA PRO A 107 17.83 -12.26 11.97
C PRO A 107 16.90 -11.73 10.86
N THR A 108 15.60 -11.63 11.15
CA THR A 108 14.56 -11.17 10.23
C THR A 108 14.42 -9.65 10.14
N TRP A 109 14.91 -8.87 11.11
CA TRP A 109 14.62 -7.43 11.18
C TRP A 109 15.17 -6.64 9.99
N GLY A 110 14.25 -6.07 9.21
CA GLY A 110 14.56 -5.32 7.99
C GLY A 110 14.79 -6.20 6.77
N MET A 111 14.46 -7.49 6.83
CA MET A 111 14.49 -8.35 5.65
C MET A 111 13.56 -7.86 4.55
N SER A 112 13.92 -8.13 3.31
CA SER A 112 13.00 -8.03 2.19
C SER A 112 11.81 -8.99 2.37
N THR A 113 10.63 -8.57 1.95
CA THR A 113 9.34 -9.28 2.04
C THR A 113 8.77 -9.47 3.45
N ASP A 114 9.43 -8.92 4.47
CA ASP A 114 8.89 -8.68 5.81
C ASP A 114 7.84 -7.54 5.80
N CYS A 115 7.08 -7.36 6.88
CA CYS A 115 6.07 -6.31 7.01
C CYS A 115 6.62 -4.99 7.56
N PHE A 116 5.95 -3.88 7.25
CA PHE A 116 6.33 -2.57 7.79
C PHE A 116 6.09 -2.49 9.30
N LEU A 117 7.08 -1.98 10.05
CA LEU A 117 6.95 -1.73 11.48
C LEU A 117 5.85 -0.69 11.77
N ARG A 118 4.85 -1.08 12.56
CA ARG A 118 3.83 -0.15 13.06
C ARG A 118 4.31 0.60 14.31
N PHE A 119 4.39 1.92 14.20
CA PHE A 119 4.58 2.81 15.36
C PHE A 119 3.27 3.16 16.09
N GLN A 120 2.12 2.86 15.49
CA GLN A 120 0.77 3.00 16.05
C GLN A 120 -0.10 1.84 15.54
N PRO A 121 -1.08 1.35 16.33
CA PRO A 121 -2.00 0.30 15.90
C PRO A 121 -2.72 0.63 14.59
N ALA A 122 -3.10 -0.40 13.84
CA ALA A 122 -3.91 -0.25 12.64
C ALA A 122 -5.30 0.37 12.95
N PHE A 123 -5.79 1.27 12.10
CA PHE A 123 -7.10 1.91 12.27
C PHE A 123 -7.90 1.87 10.96
N TYR A 124 -8.72 0.83 10.85
CA TYR A 124 -9.60 0.51 9.73
C TYR A 124 -11.06 0.43 10.20
N THR A 125 -12.01 0.45 9.27
CA THR A 125 -13.42 0.18 9.58
C THR A 125 -13.63 -1.33 9.47
N GLY A 126 -13.60 -2.03 10.61
CA GLY A 126 -13.52 -3.49 10.64
C GLY A 126 -12.08 -4.00 10.56
N TYR A 127 -11.84 -5.07 9.81
CA TYR A 127 -10.53 -5.72 9.73
C TYR A 127 -9.56 -5.02 8.77
N ASP A 128 -10.07 -4.69 7.58
CA ASP A 128 -9.34 -4.21 6.40
C ASP A 128 -10.10 -3.09 5.65
N GLY A 129 -11.32 -2.77 6.07
CA GLY A 129 -12.19 -1.80 5.42
C GLY A 129 -11.74 -0.33 5.52
N PHE A 130 -12.10 0.47 4.51
CA PHE A 130 -11.76 1.88 4.45
C PHE A 130 -12.23 2.66 5.69
N ARG A 131 -11.30 3.43 6.26
CA ARG A 131 -11.53 4.26 7.45
C ARG A 131 -12.68 5.25 7.25
N GLU A 132 -13.61 5.33 8.20
CA GLU A 132 -14.64 6.36 8.22
C GLU A 132 -14.17 7.70 8.84
N SER A 133 -15.06 8.69 8.81
CA SER A 133 -14.95 9.97 9.51
C SER A 133 -15.22 9.81 11.02
N THR A 134 -14.47 10.52 11.85
CA THR A 134 -14.73 10.58 13.31
C THR A 134 -16.01 11.35 13.67
N ALA A 135 -16.63 12.03 12.70
CA ALA A 135 -17.97 12.61 12.83
C ALA A 135 -19.08 11.69 12.28
N GLY A 136 -18.73 10.46 11.87
CA GLY A 136 -19.59 9.52 11.16
C GLY A 136 -19.58 9.71 9.64
N GLY A 137 -19.76 8.61 8.91
CA GLY A 137 -19.88 8.62 7.44
C GLY A 137 -18.55 8.56 6.67
N PRO A 138 -18.61 8.55 5.34
CA PRO A 138 -17.45 8.35 4.48
C PRO A 138 -16.46 9.53 4.54
N LEU A 139 -15.18 9.24 4.29
CA LEU A 139 -14.18 10.28 4.07
C LEU A 139 -14.38 11.00 2.72
N PRO A 140 -13.98 12.27 2.60
CA PRO A 140 -13.98 12.98 1.32
C PRO A 140 -13.11 12.28 0.28
N GLU A 141 -13.51 12.35 -0.99
CA GLU A 141 -12.81 11.71 -2.09
C GLU A 141 -11.40 12.36 -2.31
N PRO A 142 -10.32 11.57 -2.46
CA PRO A 142 -8.94 12.11 -2.54
C PRO A 142 -8.66 13.10 -3.67
N ARG A 143 -9.22 12.91 -4.87
CA ARG A 143 -9.04 13.82 -6.01
C ARG A 143 -9.79 15.15 -5.80
N ASP A 144 -10.91 15.11 -5.10
CA ASP A 144 -11.71 16.27 -4.70
C ASP A 144 -10.98 17.11 -3.61
N LEU A 145 -10.37 16.45 -2.61
CA LEU A 145 -9.43 17.08 -1.68
C LEU A 145 -8.22 17.68 -2.42
N THR A 146 -7.66 16.94 -3.39
CA THR A 146 -6.49 17.38 -4.17
C THR A 146 -6.77 18.69 -4.89
N GLN A 147 -7.91 18.81 -5.58
CA GLN A 147 -8.30 20.01 -6.32
C GLN A 147 -8.60 21.22 -5.43
N LYS A 148 -9.11 20.99 -4.21
CA LYS A 148 -9.49 22.07 -3.28
C LYS A 148 -8.31 22.61 -2.47
N ILE A 149 -7.30 21.77 -2.19
CA ILE A 149 -6.17 22.10 -1.31
C ILE A 149 -4.90 22.45 -2.11
N PHE A 150 -4.53 21.64 -3.11
CA PHE A 150 -3.27 21.81 -3.82
C PHE A 150 -3.46 22.67 -5.07
N LYS A 151 -2.72 23.78 -5.12
CA LYS A 151 -2.68 24.68 -6.28
C LYS A 151 -1.57 24.25 -7.23
N ASN A 152 -1.87 24.23 -8.53
CA ASN A 152 -0.86 24.07 -9.57
C ASN A 152 -0.13 25.42 -9.75
N ASP A 153 1.02 25.57 -9.10
CA ASP A 153 1.77 26.83 -8.99
C ASP A 153 3.28 26.55 -8.93
N GLU A 154 4.06 27.16 -9.82
CA GLU A 154 5.48 26.85 -10.01
C GLU A 154 6.38 27.71 -9.11
N ARG A 155 6.99 27.08 -8.10
CA ARG A 155 7.83 27.76 -7.10
C ARG A 155 9.22 27.12 -6.98
N PRO A 156 10.10 27.29 -7.97
CA PRO A 156 11.45 26.72 -7.93
C PRO A 156 12.28 27.29 -6.77
N SER A 157 12.97 26.40 -6.04
CA SER A 157 13.92 26.81 -5.00
C SER A 157 15.19 27.40 -5.62
N ARG A 158 15.70 28.49 -5.03
CA ARG A 158 17.00 29.07 -5.41
C ARG A 158 18.19 28.37 -4.75
N ASN A 159 17.93 27.53 -3.74
CA ASN A 159 18.95 26.94 -2.87
C ASN A 159 19.07 25.41 -3.02
N LEU A 160 18.22 24.78 -3.83
CA LEU A 160 18.20 23.34 -4.08
C LEU A 160 18.22 23.07 -5.59
N THR A 161 19.09 22.17 -6.04
CA THR A 161 19.07 21.66 -7.41
C THR A 161 18.07 20.51 -7.53
N PHE A 162 17.62 20.21 -8.76
CA PHE A 162 16.71 19.08 -9.02
C PHE A 162 17.24 17.71 -8.54
N MET A 163 18.56 17.57 -8.39
CA MET A 163 19.21 16.39 -7.81
C MET A 163 18.70 16.07 -6.39
N PHE A 164 18.27 17.06 -5.62
CA PHE A 164 17.67 16.85 -4.29
C PHE A 164 16.45 15.92 -4.35
N THR A 165 15.54 16.16 -5.30
CA THR A 165 14.32 15.35 -5.48
C THR A 165 14.66 13.94 -5.96
N ILE A 166 15.56 13.81 -6.93
CA ILE A 166 15.98 12.50 -7.48
C ILE A 166 16.71 11.65 -6.45
N TYR A 167 17.61 12.25 -5.65
CA TYR A 167 18.29 11.57 -4.56
C TYR A 167 17.31 11.13 -3.46
N GLY A 168 16.34 11.99 -3.12
CA GLY A 168 15.25 11.63 -2.18
C GLY A 168 14.45 10.42 -2.65
N GLN A 169 14.10 10.35 -3.95
CA GLN A 169 13.40 9.20 -4.52
C GLN A 169 14.28 7.93 -4.52
N MET A 170 15.58 8.06 -4.86
CA MET A 170 16.53 6.94 -4.83
C MET A 170 16.62 6.33 -3.43
N VAL A 171 16.75 7.16 -2.39
CA VAL A 171 16.77 6.74 -0.98
C VAL A 171 15.46 6.09 -0.56
N ALA A 172 14.31 6.66 -0.96
CA ALA A 172 13.00 6.10 -0.63
C ALA A 172 12.76 4.71 -1.26
N HIS A 173 13.20 4.50 -2.50
CA HIS A 173 13.09 3.22 -3.21
C HIS A 173 14.04 2.13 -2.67
N ASP A 174 15.15 2.52 -2.04
CA ASP A 174 16.10 1.58 -1.41
C ASP A 174 15.57 1.04 -0.07
N LEU A 175 14.86 1.89 0.69
CA LEU A 175 14.27 1.57 2.00
C LEU A 175 12.87 0.97 1.94
N SER A 176 12.07 1.31 0.93
CA SER A 176 10.63 1.02 0.93
C SER A 176 10.04 0.77 -0.45
N ARG A 177 9.29 -0.32 -0.59
CA ARG A 177 8.52 -0.66 -1.79
C ARG A 177 7.36 -1.58 -1.46
N ILE A 178 6.16 -1.03 -1.30
CA ILE A 178 4.93 -1.82 -1.22
C ILE A 178 4.65 -2.50 -2.57
N GLN A 179 4.15 -3.74 -2.56
CA GLN A 179 3.54 -4.39 -3.71
C GLN A 179 2.03 -4.46 -3.48
N PHE A 180 1.26 -3.99 -4.47
CA PHE A 180 -0.17 -4.23 -4.48
C PHE A 180 -0.43 -5.71 -4.83
N LEU A 181 -1.16 -6.40 -3.97
CA LEU A 181 -1.59 -7.80 -4.15
C LEU A 181 -3.12 -7.84 -4.19
N PRO A 182 -3.74 -8.70 -5.03
CA PRO A 182 -5.20 -8.74 -5.17
C PRO A 182 -5.91 -9.22 -3.89
N VAL A 183 -5.20 -9.96 -3.03
CA VAL A 183 -5.57 -10.10 -1.62
C VAL A 183 -4.66 -9.17 -0.83
N ALA A 184 -5.21 -8.06 -0.35
CA ALA A 184 -4.47 -7.12 0.49
C ALA A 184 -4.32 -7.69 1.90
N HIS A 185 -3.10 -8.05 2.31
CA HIS A 185 -2.82 -8.29 3.72
C HIS A 185 -3.05 -6.98 4.51
N ARG A 186 -3.78 -7.07 5.64
CA ARG A 186 -3.95 -5.96 6.62
C ARG A 186 -2.60 -5.34 7.00
N GLU A 187 -1.58 -6.17 7.11
CA GLU A 187 -0.18 -5.79 7.27
C GLU A 187 0.54 -5.75 5.91
N GLN A 188 1.00 -4.55 5.53
CA GLN A 188 1.64 -4.35 4.23
C GLN A 188 3.11 -4.81 4.25
N LYS A 189 3.52 -5.54 3.21
CA LYS A 189 4.90 -6.05 3.05
C LYS A 189 5.81 -5.07 2.33
N ASN A 190 7.04 -4.95 2.82
CA ASN A 190 8.11 -4.21 2.18
C ASN A 190 8.89 -5.13 1.23
N MET A 191 8.81 -4.89 -0.07
CA MET A 191 9.46 -5.73 -1.10
C MET A 191 10.90 -5.29 -1.41
N VAL A 192 11.52 -4.52 -0.54
CA VAL A 192 12.97 -4.23 -0.48
C VAL A 192 13.46 -4.39 0.96
N THR A 193 14.76 -4.36 1.17
CA THR A 193 15.36 -4.35 2.51
C THR A 193 15.03 -3.06 3.26
N GLY A 194 15.05 -3.11 4.59
CA GLY A 194 14.86 -1.92 5.45
C GLY A 194 16.14 -1.10 5.66
N MET A 195 17.11 -1.18 4.74
CA MET A 195 18.47 -0.67 4.91
C MET A 195 18.92 0.16 3.71
N LEU A 196 19.86 1.09 3.92
CA LEU A 196 20.59 1.73 2.82
C LEU A 196 21.75 0.83 2.41
N ASP A 197 21.47 -0.10 1.49
CA ASP A 197 22.39 -1.16 1.02
C ASP A 197 22.49 -1.25 -0.52
N SER A 198 21.79 -0.37 -1.25
CA SER A 198 21.64 -0.40 -2.70
C SER A 198 20.85 -1.61 -3.24
N SER A 199 19.86 -2.13 -2.51
CA SER A 199 18.91 -3.16 -2.97
C SER A 199 18.14 -2.76 -4.24
N THR A 200 18.00 -1.46 -4.53
CA THR A 200 17.55 -0.94 -5.84
C THR A 200 18.44 -1.39 -7.00
N VAL A 201 19.75 -1.51 -6.76
CA VAL A 201 20.81 -1.77 -7.75
C VAL A 201 21.26 -3.23 -7.75
N TYR A 202 21.33 -3.87 -6.58
CA TYR A 202 21.74 -5.28 -6.43
C TYR A 202 20.56 -6.24 -6.38
N GLY A 203 19.34 -5.74 -6.14
CA GLY A 203 18.14 -6.54 -5.94
C GLY A 203 17.92 -6.87 -4.46
N PRO A 204 16.67 -7.04 -4.00
CA PRO A 204 16.35 -7.43 -2.63
C PRO A 204 16.12 -8.93 -2.47
N THR A 205 16.24 -9.74 -3.53
CA THR A 205 16.11 -11.21 -3.48
C THR A 205 17.24 -11.86 -4.25
N GLU A 206 17.73 -13.02 -3.77
CA GLU A 206 18.85 -13.75 -4.40
C GLU A 206 18.55 -14.09 -5.87
N GLU A 207 17.29 -14.43 -6.20
CA GLU A 207 16.83 -14.63 -7.58
C GLU A 207 17.07 -13.38 -8.44
N LYS A 208 16.58 -12.20 -8.00
CA LYS A 208 16.77 -10.96 -8.76
C LYS A 208 18.26 -10.61 -8.86
N ALA A 209 19.02 -10.73 -7.77
CA ALA A 209 20.45 -10.47 -7.77
C ALA A 209 21.22 -11.40 -8.72
N ALA A 210 20.83 -12.68 -8.81
CA ALA A 210 21.40 -13.62 -9.77
C ALA A 210 21.17 -13.18 -11.21
N THR A 211 19.95 -12.79 -11.59
CA THR A 211 19.67 -12.33 -12.97
C THR A 211 20.46 -11.06 -13.38
N MET A 212 20.86 -10.24 -12.41
CA MET A 212 21.58 -8.98 -12.61
C MET A 212 23.11 -9.11 -12.49
N ARG A 213 23.63 -10.27 -12.08
CA ARG A 213 25.08 -10.57 -12.05
C ARG A 213 25.56 -11.18 -13.37
N LYS A 214 26.84 -10.98 -13.71
CA LYS A 214 27.50 -11.65 -14.83
C LYS A 214 28.40 -12.78 -14.30
N TYR A 215 28.06 -14.01 -14.64
CA TYR A 215 28.76 -15.22 -14.18
C TYR A 215 29.95 -15.62 -15.07
N ASP A 216 30.79 -14.65 -15.42
CA ASP A 216 32.01 -14.84 -16.24
C ASP A 216 33.31 -14.66 -15.43
N GLY A 217 33.22 -14.67 -14.10
CA GLY A 217 34.35 -14.48 -13.18
C GLY A 217 34.80 -13.01 -13.00
N THR A 218 34.24 -12.06 -13.73
CA THR A 218 34.67 -10.64 -13.65
C THR A 218 34.08 -9.85 -12.48
N GLY A 219 32.98 -10.32 -11.90
CA GLY A 219 32.21 -9.59 -10.88
C GLY A 219 31.35 -8.44 -11.42
N TRP A 220 31.32 -8.21 -12.74
CA TRP A 220 30.45 -7.19 -13.34
C TRP A 220 28.95 -7.54 -13.20
N ARG A 221 28.09 -6.51 -13.24
CA ARG A 221 26.65 -6.70 -13.47
C ARG A 221 26.36 -6.99 -14.95
N ASN A 222 25.24 -7.65 -15.20
CA ASN A 222 24.70 -7.84 -16.54
C ASN A 222 24.25 -6.49 -17.13
N THR A 223 24.75 -6.15 -18.32
CA THR A 223 24.42 -4.91 -19.04
C THR A 223 23.45 -5.13 -20.21
N SER A 224 23.00 -6.37 -20.43
CA SER A 224 22.07 -6.70 -21.51
C SER A 224 20.66 -6.16 -21.23
N PHE A 225 20.23 -5.19 -22.03
CA PHE A 225 19.00 -4.43 -21.81
C PHE A 225 17.75 -5.24 -22.26
N ARG A 226 17.17 -6.04 -21.36
CA ARG A 226 15.82 -6.61 -21.59
C ARG A 226 14.80 -5.48 -21.63
N ARG A 227 14.01 -5.43 -22.70
CA ARG A 227 13.28 -4.23 -23.15
C ARG A 227 11.88 -4.06 -22.51
N GLU A 228 11.65 -4.66 -21.34
CA GLU A 228 10.29 -4.97 -20.83
C GLU A 228 9.91 -4.23 -19.53
N ILE A 229 10.82 -3.48 -18.90
CA ILE A 229 10.59 -2.88 -17.56
C ILE A 229 10.85 -1.37 -17.54
N PHE A 230 10.25 -0.63 -18.49
CA PHE A 230 10.05 0.83 -18.40
C PHE A 230 8.78 1.25 -19.18
N MET A 231 7.62 0.80 -18.69
CA MET A 231 6.34 1.48 -18.92
C MET A 231 5.66 1.66 -17.54
N ALA A 232 5.52 2.92 -17.15
CA ALA A 232 4.89 3.42 -15.93
C ALA A 232 4.39 4.84 -16.21
#